data_AF-A0A9D7PYG6-F1
#
_entry.id   AF-A0A9D7PYG6-F1
#
_cell.length_a   1.000
_cell.length_b   1.000
_cell.length_c   1.000
_cell.angle_alpha   90.00
_cell.angle_beta   90.00
_cell.angle_gamma   90.00
#
_symmetry.space_group_name_H-M   'P 1'
#
loop_
_entity.id
_entity.type
_entity.pdbx_description
1 polymer ?
#
loop_
_entity_poly.entity_id
_entity_poly.type
_entity_poly.pdbx_seq_one_letter_code
_entity_poly.pdbx_strand_id
1 'polypeptide(L)'
;MYTPPWSDSPDWTISAPDDPSSVKFSFQQAREYLWQATANPLNSYAFRQKQFGMMFESLGHVIHHLEDMAQPQHVRDDQHCDIDLCKVFGAYSPSLYESFTAKEEATLPFGGYDPVYSSADTASFNTVRNFWTTTVNDNAGKGIAEYTNRGFVSKGTNFDKTVFTQPALGGSTALNTDIATLCGEDATLGYAACPPGLSGVMTMYSSTVTDNYRTTAGTRVNSRTSTQSIFDQDLNDAGKGQIFSLNRFNFHTAQSLLIPRAVGYSAGLINYFFRGKMQISLPPDGVYSLIDGTATGFSKVKLGLTNASPPGENMAGGTLVAVAKFHRNTCYLNDLSDALNLNGDLNCRNKDEEIVVSEPIADVTLGNSPTQFTFNFSANSIPKNATDLYIQVVYRGKLGSEVDAVVVATKDISEPTYFSYHNDSDYIQIAGHVYTRPQVNANPSLLALVKPTDCVIASSPPTLAPDCFQPITLNQEWIAGGSAIPLYTVSALPVRSYTRVVLLTDVVGTAASIADKIQICQPASAAIKPVKTQRDLTASTFNHSTITFWRGSYGWEHYSCVFIGDDSAPGAPDDRANVVAPRTDGAATPTAVQVLF
;
A
#
# COMPACT_ATOMS: atom_id res chain seq x y z
N MET A 1 -11.37 -30.42 0.19
CA MET A 1 -9.97 -30.40 -0.28
C MET A 1 -9.58 -31.83 -0.60
N TYR A 2 -8.92 -32.11 -1.73
CA TYR A 2 -8.35 -33.43 -2.02
C TYR A 2 -6.98 -33.48 -1.32
N THR A 3 -6.83 -34.34 -0.31
CA THR A 3 -5.59 -34.48 0.45
C THR A 3 -4.78 -35.66 -0.09
N PRO A 4 -3.53 -35.46 -0.53
CA PRO A 4 -2.61 -36.57 -0.72
C PRO A 4 -2.35 -37.24 0.65
N PRO A 5 -2.34 -38.57 0.74
CA PRO A 5 -2.28 -39.29 2.01
C PRO A 5 -0.93 -39.25 2.76
N TRP A 6 -0.02 -38.32 2.42
CA TRP A 6 1.38 -38.34 2.90
C TRP A 6 1.94 -36.99 3.40
N SER A 7 1.12 -35.94 3.57
CA SER A 7 1.56 -34.62 4.05
C SER A 7 0.86 -34.21 5.34
N ASP A 8 1.61 -33.69 6.32
CA ASP A 8 1.05 -33.14 7.56
C ASP A 8 0.11 -31.95 7.26
N SER A 9 -0.84 -31.69 8.16
CA SER A 9 -1.86 -30.69 7.89
C SER A 9 -1.35 -29.24 7.67
N PRO A 10 -0.28 -28.78 8.35
CA PRO A 10 0.29 -27.47 8.10
C PRO A 10 0.91 -27.35 6.70
N ASP A 11 1.38 -28.45 6.10
CA ASP A 11 2.15 -28.37 4.85
C ASP A 11 1.28 -27.99 3.65
N TRP A 12 0.03 -28.48 3.58
CA TRP A 12 -0.93 -28.03 2.56
C TRP A 12 -1.46 -26.62 2.81
N THR A 13 -1.45 -26.18 4.07
CA THR A 13 -1.85 -24.81 4.45
C THR A 13 -0.78 -23.80 4.05
N ILE A 14 0.51 -24.16 4.17
CA ILE A 14 1.64 -23.29 3.88
C ILE A 14 1.99 -23.29 2.39
N SER A 15 2.11 -24.48 1.80
CA SER A 15 2.60 -24.69 0.43
C SER A 15 1.65 -25.59 -0.36
N ALA A 16 1.61 -25.41 -1.69
CA ALA A 16 0.99 -26.42 -2.54
C ALA A 16 1.95 -27.62 -2.67
N PRO A 17 1.52 -28.86 -2.39
CA PRO A 17 2.33 -30.04 -2.69
C PRO A 17 2.50 -30.16 -4.21
N ASP A 18 3.74 -30.03 -4.71
CA ASP A 18 4.26 -30.28 -6.08
C ASP A 18 3.50 -29.74 -7.31
N ASP A 19 2.30 -29.20 -7.15
CA ASP A 19 1.42 -28.63 -8.16
C ASP A 19 0.68 -27.41 -7.55
N PRO A 20 1.15 -26.19 -7.83
CA PRO A 20 0.52 -24.94 -7.42
C PRO A 20 -0.95 -24.81 -7.83
N SER A 21 -1.40 -25.54 -8.86
CA SER A 21 -2.78 -25.49 -9.34
C SER A 21 -3.77 -26.33 -8.51
N SER A 22 -3.27 -27.21 -7.64
CA SER A 22 -4.06 -28.20 -6.91
C SER A 22 -4.63 -27.69 -5.57
N VAL A 23 -3.96 -26.75 -4.90
CA VAL A 23 -4.39 -26.18 -3.60
C VAL A 23 -4.70 -24.69 -3.73
N LYS A 24 -6.00 -24.37 -3.83
CA LYS A 24 -6.51 -23.02 -4.11
C LYS A 24 -6.35 -21.99 -2.98
N PHE A 25 -6.06 -22.43 -1.75
CA PHE A 25 -6.17 -21.62 -0.53
C PHE A 25 -5.03 -21.89 0.46
N SER A 26 -3.78 -21.71 0.02
CA SER A 26 -2.58 -21.79 0.87
C SER A 26 -1.96 -20.42 1.11
N PHE A 27 -1.03 -20.32 2.05
CA PHE A 27 -0.27 -19.10 2.32
C PHE A 27 0.50 -18.63 1.08
N GLN A 28 1.16 -19.56 0.38
CA GLN A 28 1.84 -19.26 -0.89
C GLN A 28 0.86 -18.79 -1.96
N GLN A 29 -0.32 -19.40 -2.05
CA GLN A 29 -1.33 -18.99 -3.03
C GLN A 29 -1.88 -17.59 -2.72
N ALA A 30 -2.00 -17.22 -1.44
CA ALA A 30 -2.34 -15.85 -1.04
C ALA A 30 -1.29 -14.83 -1.53
N ARG A 31 0.02 -15.16 -1.51
CA ARG A 31 1.07 -14.33 -2.11
C ARG A 31 0.89 -14.16 -3.60
N GLU A 32 0.62 -15.26 -4.31
CA GLU A 32 0.37 -15.22 -5.74
C GLU A 32 -0.86 -14.37 -6.07
N TYR A 33 -1.95 -14.50 -5.32
CA TYR A 33 -3.12 -13.64 -5.50
C TYR A 33 -2.83 -12.17 -5.24
N LEU A 34 -2.00 -11.83 -4.24
CA LEU A 34 -1.55 -10.46 -4.02
C LEU A 34 -0.73 -9.93 -5.21
N TRP A 35 0.17 -10.73 -5.76
CA TRP A 35 0.93 -10.40 -6.97
C TRP A 35 0.01 -10.16 -8.16
N GLN A 36 -0.93 -11.08 -8.41
CA GLN A 36 -1.90 -10.98 -9.52
C GLN A 36 -2.83 -9.78 -9.38
N ALA A 37 -3.19 -9.41 -8.14
CA ALA A 37 -4.03 -8.25 -7.85
C ALA A 37 -3.32 -6.91 -8.08
N THR A 38 -1.99 -6.87 -7.94
CA THR A 38 -1.22 -5.62 -7.92
C THR A 38 -0.37 -5.40 -9.16
N ALA A 39 0.28 -6.44 -9.68
CA ALA A 39 1.36 -6.32 -10.66
C ALA A 39 1.05 -6.91 -12.05
N ASN A 40 -0.09 -7.57 -12.28
CA ASN A 40 -0.36 -8.19 -13.59
C ASN A 40 -1.00 -7.17 -14.58
N PRO A 41 -0.31 -6.81 -15.68
CA PRO A 41 -0.74 -5.75 -16.61
C PRO A 41 -1.96 -6.11 -17.47
N LEU A 42 -2.30 -7.38 -17.62
CA LEU A 42 -3.31 -7.83 -18.60
C LEU A 42 -4.73 -7.92 -18.02
N ASN A 43 -4.90 -7.54 -16.76
CA ASN A 43 -6.10 -7.86 -16.00
C ASN A 43 -6.99 -6.64 -15.76
N SER A 44 -8.28 -6.80 -16.08
CA SER A 44 -9.31 -5.80 -15.81
C SER A 44 -9.42 -5.47 -14.32
N TYR A 45 -10.03 -4.32 -14.01
CA TYR A 45 -10.35 -3.95 -12.63
C TYR A 45 -11.09 -5.07 -11.89
N ALA A 46 -12.11 -5.67 -12.52
CA ALA A 46 -12.87 -6.78 -11.96
C ALA A 46 -12.00 -8.01 -11.64
N PHE A 47 -11.02 -8.33 -12.49
CA PHE A 47 -10.10 -9.42 -12.21
C PHE A 47 -9.22 -9.10 -10.98
N ARG A 48 -8.64 -7.90 -10.90
CA ARG A 48 -7.80 -7.50 -9.75
C ARG A 48 -8.58 -7.55 -8.44
N GLN A 49 -9.82 -7.06 -8.44
CA GLN A 49 -10.71 -7.17 -7.27
C GLN A 49 -11.01 -8.62 -6.88
N LYS A 50 -11.22 -9.51 -7.87
CA LYS A 50 -11.36 -10.94 -7.61
C LYS A 50 -10.09 -11.52 -6.96
N GLN A 51 -8.90 -11.16 -7.43
CA GLN A 51 -7.65 -11.64 -6.85
C GLN A 51 -7.44 -11.13 -5.41
N PHE A 52 -7.78 -9.87 -5.12
CA PHE A 52 -7.81 -9.39 -3.72
C PHE A 52 -8.77 -10.23 -2.86
N GLY A 53 -9.97 -10.54 -3.37
CA GLY A 53 -10.91 -11.43 -2.71
C GLY A 53 -10.31 -12.81 -2.42
N MET A 54 -9.69 -13.43 -3.42
CA MET A 54 -9.03 -14.73 -3.30
C MET A 54 -7.85 -14.70 -2.31
N MET A 55 -7.09 -13.60 -2.25
CA MET A 55 -6.02 -13.42 -1.27
C MET A 55 -6.58 -13.40 0.15
N PHE A 56 -7.62 -12.61 0.43
CA PHE A 56 -8.24 -12.56 1.76
C PHE A 56 -8.91 -13.88 2.14
N GLU A 57 -9.60 -14.53 1.21
CA GLU A 57 -10.21 -15.86 1.43
C GLU A 57 -9.15 -16.92 1.77
N SER A 58 -8.03 -16.93 1.01
CA SER A 58 -6.91 -17.83 1.28
C SER A 58 -6.29 -17.58 2.65
N LEU A 59 -6.06 -16.32 3.02
CA LEU A 59 -5.54 -15.98 4.33
C LEU A 59 -6.52 -16.38 5.44
N GLY A 60 -7.82 -16.23 5.22
CA GLY A 60 -8.88 -16.70 6.13
C GLY A 60 -8.85 -18.21 6.34
N HIS A 61 -8.67 -19.00 5.28
CA HIS A 61 -8.53 -20.46 5.41
C HIS A 61 -7.25 -20.87 6.15
N VAL A 62 -6.14 -20.17 5.91
CA VAL A 62 -4.88 -20.42 6.64
C VAL A 62 -5.04 -20.10 8.13
N ILE A 63 -5.69 -18.98 8.45
CA ILE A 63 -6.00 -18.57 9.82
C ILE A 63 -6.93 -19.57 10.49
N HIS A 64 -7.99 -20.00 9.81
CA HIS A 64 -8.92 -21.01 10.33
C HIS A 64 -8.18 -22.29 10.73
N HIS A 65 -7.29 -22.80 9.88
CA HIS A 65 -6.48 -23.98 10.22
C HIS A 65 -5.50 -23.71 11.38
N LEU A 66 -5.02 -22.48 11.56
CA LEU A 66 -4.23 -22.10 12.73
C LEU A 66 -5.07 -22.08 14.02
N GLU A 67 -6.34 -21.68 13.92
CA GLU A 67 -7.32 -21.70 15.01
C GLU A 67 -7.72 -23.13 15.39
N ASP A 68 -7.79 -24.06 14.44
CA ASP A 68 -7.95 -25.50 14.71
C ASP A 68 -6.81 -26.03 15.59
N MET A 69 -5.61 -25.47 15.50
CA MET A 69 -4.51 -25.85 16.38
C MET A 69 -4.62 -25.30 17.80
N ALA A 70 -5.59 -24.41 18.07
CA ALA A 70 -6.01 -24.03 19.42
C ALA A 70 -7.09 -24.96 19.98
N GLN A 71 -7.52 -25.98 19.22
CA GLN A 71 -8.56 -26.91 19.58
C GLN A 71 -7.91 -28.24 20.06
N PRO A 72 -8.16 -28.69 21.30
CA PRO A 72 -7.44 -29.84 21.86
C PRO A 72 -7.66 -31.18 21.16
N GLN A 73 -8.82 -31.41 20.53
CA GLN A 73 -9.11 -32.65 19.80
C GLN A 73 -8.32 -32.74 18.48
N HIS A 74 -8.18 -31.63 17.73
CA HIS A 74 -7.42 -31.56 16.48
C HIS A 74 -5.93 -31.83 16.70
N VAL A 75 -5.31 -31.18 17.68
CA VAL A 75 -3.87 -31.38 17.96
C VAL A 75 -3.53 -32.68 18.67
N ARG A 76 -4.55 -33.43 19.12
CA ARG A 76 -4.40 -34.76 19.74
C ARG A 76 -4.93 -35.89 18.86
N ASP A 77 -5.29 -35.57 17.61
CA ASP A 77 -5.79 -36.55 16.63
C ASP A 77 -7.00 -37.35 17.14
N ASP A 78 -7.85 -36.68 17.95
CA ASP A 78 -9.08 -37.28 18.47
C ASP A 78 -10.15 -37.28 17.36
N GLN A 79 -10.37 -38.44 16.73
CA GLN A 79 -11.38 -38.55 15.68
C GLN A 79 -12.77 -38.12 16.17
N HIS A 80 -13.36 -37.16 15.47
CA HIS A 80 -14.76 -36.79 15.59
C HIS A 80 -15.38 -36.60 14.22
N CYS A 81 -16.70 -36.75 14.13
CA CYS A 81 -17.46 -36.53 12.92
C CYS A 81 -18.84 -35.97 13.23
N ASP A 82 -19.10 -34.78 12.75
CA ASP A 82 -20.32 -33.99 12.97
C ASP A 82 -21.11 -33.75 11.66
N ILE A 83 -20.66 -34.29 10.53
CA ILE A 83 -21.41 -34.24 9.26
C ILE A 83 -22.57 -35.24 9.25
N ASP A 84 -23.65 -34.89 8.56
CA ASP A 84 -24.86 -35.72 8.46
C ASP A 84 -24.59 -37.12 7.88
N LEU A 85 -23.58 -37.24 7.02
CA LEU A 85 -23.15 -38.54 6.47
C LEU A 85 -22.71 -39.51 7.58
N CYS A 86 -22.07 -39.04 8.64
CA CYS A 86 -21.68 -39.89 9.76
C CYS A 86 -22.87 -40.37 10.60
N LYS A 87 -24.02 -39.66 10.57
CA LYS A 87 -25.27 -40.15 11.18
C LYS A 87 -25.77 -41.40 10.47
N VAL A 88 -25.67 -41.42 9.14
CA VAL A 88 -26.10 -42.54 8.30
C VAL A 88 -25.29 -43.81 8.59
N PHE A 89 -24.00 -43.68 8.86
CA PHE A 89 -23.10 -44.81 9.13
C PHE A 89 -22.92 -45.14 10.62
N GLY A 90 -23.67 -44.49 11.52
CA GLY A 90 -23.53 -44.70 12.97
C GLY A 90 -22.18 -44.23 13.54
N ALA A 91 -21.43 -43.41 12.80
CA ALA A 91 -20.13 -42.85 13.17
C ALA A 91 -20.22 -41.40 13.67
N TYR A 92 -21.44 -40.88 13.86
CA TYR A 92 -21.67 -39.50 14.32
C TYR A 92 -21.20 -39.35 15.77
N SER A 93 -20.14 -38.57 15.95
CA SER A 93 -19.54 -38.24 17.24
C SER A 93 -18.98 -36.83 17.13
N PRO A 94 -19.81 -35.78 17.32
CA PRO A 94 -19.35 -34.42 17.20
C PRO A 94 -18.33 -34.08 18.29
N SER A 95 -17.45 -33.14 17.97
CA SER A 95 -16.51 -32.57 18.92
C SER A 95 -17.27 -31.90 20.07
N LEU A 96 -17.03 -32.35 21.29
CA LEU A 96 -17.69 -31.80 22.47
C LEU A 96 -17.18 -30.38 22.75
N TYR A 97 -15.89 -30.13 22.51
CA TYR A 97 -15.29 -28.82 22.71
C TYR A 97 -15.84 -27.79 21.71
N GLU A 98 -15.89 -28.13 20.41
CA GLU A 98 -16.41 -27.21 19.39
C GLU A 98 -17.90 -26.95 19.59
N SER A 99 -18.69 -28.02 19.81
CA SER A 99 -20.14 -27.90 20.04
C SER A 99 -20.47 -27.06 21.28
N PHE A 100 -19.64 -27.13 22.31
CA PHE A 100 -19.82 -26.31 23.52
C PHE A 100 -19.36 -24.88 23.30
N THR A 101 -18.19 -24.68 22.70
CA THR A 101 -17.63 -23.35 22.40
C THR A 101 -18.55 -22.52 21.51
N ALA A 102 -19.17 -23.15 20.50
CA ALA A 102 -20.14 -22.48 19.63
C ALA A 102 -21.39 -21.97 20.36
N LYS A 103 -21.81 -22.61 21.47
CA LYS A 103 -22.96 -22.16 22.27
C LYS A 103 -22.65 -20.96 23.14
N GLU A 104 -21.38 -20.76 23.47
CA GLU A 104 -20.89 -19.74 24.40
C GLU A 104 -20.17 -18.60 23.66
N GLU A 105 -20.32 -18.47 22.34
CA GLU A 105 -19.58 -17.51 21.50
C GLU A 105 -19.59 -16.08 22.07
N ALA A 106 -20.73 -15.63 22.58
CA ALA A 106 -20.92 -14.28 23.13
C ALA A 106 -20.13 -14.01 24.43
N THR A 107 -19.66 -15.05 25.13
CA THR A 107 -18.95 -14.95 26.41
C THR A 107 -17.46 -15.30 26.29
N LEU A 108 -16.98 -15.62 25.07
CA LEU A 108 -15.59 -16.02 24.86
C LEU A 108 -14.61 -14.85 25.05
N PRO A 109 -13.45 -15.09 25.68
CA PRO A 109 -12.45 -14.06 25.90
C PRO A 109 -11.55 -13.90 24.66
N PHE A 110 -11.90 -12.99 23.76
CA PHE A 110 -11.11 -12.70 22.55
C PHE A 110 -9.88 -11.80 22.81
N GLY A 111 -9.76 -11.20 23.99
CA GLY A 111 -8.66 -10.31 24.37
C GLY A 111 -7.66 -10.94 25.34
N GLY A 112 -6.57 -10.22 25.64
CA GLY A 112 -5.61 -10.61 26.69
C GLY A 112 -4.38 -11.39 26.22
N TYR A 113 -4.14 -11.44 24.90
CA TYR A 113 -2.91 -12.00 24.34
C TYR A 113 -2.45 -11.21 23.12
N ASP A 114 -1.27 -10.60 23.21
CA ASP A 114 -0.72 -9.79 22.12
C ASP A 114 -0.24 -10.67 20.94
N PRO A 115 -0.26 -10.14 19.71
CA PRO A 115 0.20 -10.85 18.52
C PRO A 115 1.57 -11.50 18.70
N VAL A 116 1.72 -12.73 18.21
CA VAL A 116 2.97 -13.49 18.34
C VAL A 116 4.08 -13.01 17.40
N TYR A 117 3.72 -12.28 16.35
CA TYR A 117 4.65 -11.60 15.47
C TYR A 117 4.37 -10.09 15.50
N SER A 118 5.40 -9.31 15.80
CA SER A 118 5.30 -7.85 15.92
C SER A 118 6.65 -7.18 15.65
N SER A 119 6.69 -5.85 15.58
CA SER A 119 7.97 -5.12 15.49
C SER A 119 8.87 -5.29 16.72
N ALA A 120 8.32 -5.74 17.86
CA ALA A 120 9.09 -6.01 19.07
C ALA A 120 9.71 -7.42 19.10
N ASP A 121 9.14 -8.37 18.34
CA ASP A 121 9.70 -9.70 18.14
C ASP A 121 9.43 -10.18 16.71
N THR A 122 10.48 -10.13 15.89
CA THR A 122 10.50 -10.62 14.51
C THR A 122 11.26 -11.94 14.37
N ALA A 123 11.79 -12.49 15.48
CA ALA A 123 12.71 -13.63 15.46
C ALA A 123 12.03 -14.95 15.83
N SER A 124 11.05 -14.94 16.74
CA SER A 124 10.39 -16.17 17.22
C SER A 124 9.54 -16.84 16.13
N PHE A 125 8.74 -16.05 15.42
CA PHE A 125 7.82 -16.51 14.36
C PHE A 125 8.24 -16.00 12.98
N ASN A 126 9.53 -16.16 12.68
CA ASN A 126 10.16 -15.66 11.45
C ASN A 126 9.94 -16.55 10.20
N THR A 127 9.25 -17.68 10.35
CA THR A 127 8.78 -18.55 9.26
C THR A 127 7.32 -18.91 9.49
N VAL A 128 6.57 -19.15 8.41
CA VAL A 128 5.13 -19.47 8.51
C VAL A 128 4.90 -20.77 9.31
N ARG A 129 5.77 -21.78 9.16
CA ARG A 129 5.66 -23.06 9.89
C ARG A 129 5.75 -22.88 11.41
N ASN A 130 6.52 -21.90 11.88
CA ASN A 130 6.70 -21.65 13.32
C ASN A 130 5.40 -21.29 14.05
N PHE A 131 4.37 -20.79 13.35
CA PHE A 131 3.06 -20.53 13.96
C PHE A 131 2.38 -21.80 14.45
N TRP A 132 2.57 -22.93 13.76
CA TRP A 132 2.05 -24.24 14.15
C TRP A 132 2.99 -24.95 15.12
N THR A 133 4.26 -25.06 14.74
CA THR A 133 5.28 -25.87 15.42
C THR A 133 6.64 -25.25 15.22
N THR A 134 7.44 -25.13 16.28
CA THR A 134 8.83 -24.69 16.18
C THR A 134 9.80 -25.86 16.31
N THR A 135 10.88 -25.86 15.53
CA THR A 135 11.85 -26.97 15.53
C THR A 135 12.69 -27.00 16.81
N VAL A 136 13.23 -28.20 17.11
CA VAL A 136 14.03 -28.54 18.30
C VAL A 136 15.38 -27.80 18.28
N ASN A 137 15.39 -26.53 18.69
CA ASN A 137 16.55 -25.69 19.06
C ASN A 137 16.02 -24.62 20.05
N ASP A 138 16.74 -23.51 20.31
CA ASP A 138 16.36 -22.42 21.25
C ASP A 138 14.97 -21.76 21.01
N ASN A 139 14.24 -22.19 19.99
CA ASN A 139 12.87 -21.77 19.66
C ASN A 139 11.78 -22.85 19.85
N ALA A 140 12.10 -24.07 20.31
CA ALA A 140 11.17 -25.21 20.36
C ALA A 140 9.95 -25.03 21.30
N GLY A 141 8.82 -25.67 20.98
CA GLY A 141 7.65 -25.72 21.85
C GLY A 141 6.82 -24.44 21.91
N LYS A 142 7.07 -23.50 21.00
CA LYS A 142 6.43 -22.18 20.93
C LYS A 142 5.27 -22.14 19.95
N GLY A 143 5.09 -23.13 19.07
CA GLY A 143 3.96 -23.16 18.16
C GLY A 143 2.62 -23.38 18.88
N ILE A 144 1.51 -22.92 18.31
CA ILE A 144 0.20 -23.05 18.96
C ILE A 144 -0.22 -24.51 19.11
N ALA A 145 0.12 -25.38 18.15
CA ALA A 145 -0.19 -26.81 18.24
C ALA A 145 0.56 -27.46 19.40
N GLU A 146 1.83 -27.08 19.60
CA GLU A 146 2.65 -27.57 20.71
C GLU A 146 2.14 -27.08 22.07
N TYR A 147 1.71 -25.81 22.15
CA TYR A 147 1.10 -25.24 23.35
C TYR A 147 -0.20 -25.98 23.72
N THR A 148 -1.10 -26.16 22.74
CA THR A 148 -2.40 -26.80 22.96
C THR A 148 -2.23 -28.28 23.30
N ASN A 149 -1.41 -29.02 22.55
CA ASN A 149 -1.19 -30.45 22.76
C ASN A 149 -0.62 -30.75 24.15
N ARG A 150 0.40 -29.98 24.57
CA ARG A 150 1.07 -30.14 25.87
C ARG A 150 0.20 -29.67 27.05
N GLY A 151 -0.61 -28.64 26.84
CA GLY A 151 -1.34 -27.96 27.91
C GLY A 151 -2.72 -28.52 28.21
N PHE A 152 -3.34 -29.23 27.27
CA PHE A 152 -4.75 -29.59 27.37
C PHE A 152 -4.98 -31.06 27.02
N VAL A 153 -5.89 -31.67 27.77
CA VAL A 153 -6.46 -32.98 27.42
C VAL A 153 -7.67 -32.78 26.50
N SER A 154 -8.06 -33.85 25.82
CA SER A 154 -9.23 -33.89 24.95
C SER A 154 -10.12 -35.09 25.29
N LYS A 155 -11.28 -35.21 24.63
CA LYS A 155 -12.30 -36.22 24.97
C LYS A 155 -11.78 -37.65 24.76
N GLY A 156 -11.11 -37.90 23.64
CA GLY A 156 -10.63 -39.21 23.22
C GLY A 156 -9.33 -39.62 23.90
N THR A 157 -8.46 -38.67 24.23
CA THR A 157 -7.11 -38.94 24.76
C THR A 157 -6.87 -38.24 26.11
N ASN A 158 -7.82 -38.38 27.04
CA ASN A 158 -7.78 -37.75 28.36
C ASN A 158 -6.78 -38.44 29.30
N PHE A 159 -5.68 -37.76 29.65
CA PHE A 159 -4.53 -38.32 30.38
C PHE A 159 -3.98 -39.63 29.77
N ASP A 160 -4.16 -39.83 28.47
CA ASP A 160 -3.64 -40.98 27.74
C ASP A 160 -2.11 -40.90 27.62
N LYS A 161 -1.43 -41.81 28.33
CA LYS A 161 0.03 -41.91 28.36
C LYS A 161 0.61 -42.76 27.22
N THR A 162 -0.23 -43.41 26.41
CA THR A 162 0.25 -44.27 25.32
C THR A 162 0.75 -43.44 24.13
N VAL A 163 0.14 -42.27 23.91
CA VAL A 163 0.47 -41.37 22.79
C VAL A 163 1.00 -40.01 23.28
N PHE A 164 0.53 -39.49 24.42
CA PHE A 164 0.87 -38.13 24.87
C PHE A 164 1.51 -38.13 26.26
N THR A 165 2.66 -37.46 26.37
CA THR A 165 3.38 -37.35 27.65
C THR A 165 2.82 -36.26 28.57
N GLN A 166 2.04 -35.32 28.03
CA GLN A 166 1.44 -34.19 28.77
C GLN A 166 0.03 -33.85 28.24
N PRO A 167 -0.84 -33.25 29.09
CA PRO A 167 -0.73 -33.19 30.54
C PRO A 167 -0.71 -34.60 31.15
N ALA A 168 0.14 -34.85 32.14
CA ALA A 168 0.23 -36.15 32.81
C ALA A 168 -0.55 -36.15 34.13
N LEU A 169 -1.38 -37.19 34.36
CA LEU A 169 -2.11 -37.36 35.62
C LEU A 169 -1.22 -37.28 36.87
N GLY A 170 0.00 -37.82 36.81
CA GLY A 170 0.95 -37.79 37.93
C GLY A 170 1.50 -36.39 38.25
N GLY A 171 1.34 -35.43 37.35
CA GLY A 171 1.64 -34.01 37.56
C GLY A 171 0.39 -33.15 37.82
N SER A 172 -0.79 -33.78 37.93
CA SER A 172 -2.05 -33.10 38.19
C SER A 172 -2.46 -33.18 39.65
N THR A 173 -3.14 -32.14 40.14
CA THR A 173 -3.67 -32.10 41.51
C THR A 173 -5.19 -32.28 41.48
N ALA A 174 -5.67 -33.30 42.20
CA ALA A 174 -7.09 -33.53 42.41
C ALA A 174 -7.67 -32.53 43.41
N LEU A 175 -8.84 -31.98 43.10
CA LEU A 175 -9.57 -31.02 43.90
C LEU A 175 -11.05 -31.44 43.95
N ASN A 176 -11.51 -31.80 45.14
CA ASN A 176 -12.94 -32.03 45.39
C ASN A 176 -13.64 -30.67 45.50
N THR A 177 -14.53 -30.36 44.57
CA THR A 177 -15.25 -29.08 44.55
C THR A 177 -16.75 -29.29 44.56
N ASP A 178 -17.45 -28.55 45.42
CA ASP A 178 -18.90 -28.52 45.44
C ASP A 178 -19.45 -27.91 44.14
N ILE A 179 -20.48 -28.54 43.57
CA ILE A 179 -21.08 -28.09 42.30
C ILE A 179 -21.62 -26.65 42.43
N ALA A 180 -22.19 -26.26 43.57
CA ALA A 180 -22.69 -24.91 43.78
C ALA A 180 -21.56 -23.86 43.74
N THR A 181 -20.36 -24.21 44.22
CA THR A 181 -19.17 -23.35 44.09
C THR A 181 -18.79 -23.17 42.62
N LEU A 182 -18.70 -24.26 41.86
CA LEU A 182 -18.36 -24.20 40.44
C LEU A 182 -19.37 -23.38 39.62
N CYS A 183 -20.66 -23.56 39.90
CA CYS A 183 -21.73 -22.81 39.29
C CYS A 183 -21.69 -21.32 39.65
N GLY A 184 -21.35 -21.00 40.90
CA GLY A 184 -21.13 -19.62 41.35
C GLY A 184 -19.96 -18.96 40.63
N GLU A 185 -18.83 -19.64 40.52
CA GLU A 185 -17.65 -19.17 39.79
C GLU A 185 -17.97 -18.91 38.31
N ASP A 186 -18.63 -19.84 37.63
CA ASP A 186 -19.06 -19.66 36.24
C ASP A 186 -20.01 -18.45 36.06
N ALA A 187 -20.94 -18.25 36.99
CA ALA A 187 -21.84 -17.10 36.96
C ALA A 187 -21.10 -15.77 37.11
N THR A 188 -20.03 -15.70 37.91
CA THR A 188 -19.19 -14.49 38.03
C THR A 188 -18.44 -14.16 36.75
N LEU A 189 -18.19 -15.17 35.90
CA LEU A 189 -17.53 -15.02 34.60
C LEU A 189 -18.53 -14.77 33.46
N GLY A 190 -19.83 -14.70 33.75
CA GLY A 190 -20.88 -14.44 32.76
C GLY A 190 -21.32 -15.66 31.96
N TYR A 191 -20.87 -16.87 32.30
CA TYR A 191 -21.34 -18.10 31.67
C TYR A 191 -22.78 -18.44 32.07
N ALA A 192 -23.46 -19.24 31.24
CA ALA A 192 -24.84 -19.65 31.50
C ALA A 192 -25.02 -20.24 32.93
N ALA A 193 -26.11 -19.89 33.61
CA ALA A 193 -26.38 -20.40 34.94
C ALA A 193 -26.56 -21.93 34.93
N CYS A 194 -26.07 -22.60 35.97
CA CYS A 194 -26.36 -24.01 36.16
C CYS A 194 -27.87 -24.26 36.37
N PRO A 195 -28.37 -25.45 35.99
CA PRO A 195 -29.71 -25.88 36.37
C PRO A 195 -29.95 -25.77 37.89
N PRO A 196 -31.15 -25.34 38.30
CA PRO A 196 -31.47 -25.20 39.72
C PRO A 196 -31.50 -26.57 40.42
N GLY A 197 -31.10 -26.61 41.69
CA GLY A 197 -31.17 -27.81 42.54
C GLY A 197 -30.03 -28.82 42.34
N LEU A 198 -29.01 -28.50 41.53
CA LEU A 198 -27.80 -29.32 41.45
C LEU A 198 -27.02 -29.28 42.77
N SER A 199 -26.67 -30.46 43.29
CA SER A 199 -25.84 -30.64 44.49
C SER A 199 -24.93 -31.85 44.31
N GLY A 200 -23.80 -31.84 45.00
CA GLY A 200 -22.80 -32.90 44.92
C GLY A 200 -21.38 -32.35 44.83
N VAL A 201 -20.41 -33.25 44.92
CA VAL A 201 -18.99 -32.95 44.84
C VAL A 201 -18.42 -33.58 43.57
N MET A 202 -17.67 -32.80 42.80
CA MET A 202 -16.92 -33.29 41.65
C MET A 202 -15.42 -33.24 41.94
N THR A 203 -14.70 -34.30 41.60
CA THR A 203 -13.23 -34.33 41.65
C THR A 203 -12.68 -33.74 40.36
N MET A 204 -12.26 -32.48 40.41
CA MET A 204 -11.58 -31.79 39.33
C MET A 204 -10.07 -32.06 39.38
N TYR A 205 -9.42 -32.10 38.23
CA TYR A 205 -7.96 -32.20 38.13
C TYR A 205 -7.42 -30.91 37.55
N SER A 206 -6.47 -30.30 38.25
CA SER A 206 -5.71 -29.16 37.76
C SER A 206 -4.38 -29.60 37.15
N SER A 207 -3.88 -28.85 36.17
CA SER A 207 -2.56 -29.08 35.59
C SER A 207 -1.88 -27.76 35.26
N THR A 208 -0.57 -27.82 35.05
CA THR A 208 0.24 -26.69 34.61
C THR A 208 0.23 -26.58 33.09
N VAL A 209 -0.02 -25.37 32.60
CA VAL A 209 0.05 -25.03 31.18
C VAL A 209 1.18 -24.04 30.96
N THR A 210 2.19 -24.44 30.20
CA THR A 210 3.38 -23.61 29.94
C THR A 210 3.37 -23.06 28.52
N ASP A 211 3.27 -21.74 28.44
CA ASP A 211 3.53 -20.94 27.25
C ASP A 211 5.02 -20.65 27.11
N ASN A 212 5.69 -21.41 26.25
CA ASN A 212 7.13 -21.28 25.99
C ASN A 212 7.49 -19.99 25.25
N TYR A 213 6.52 -19.27 24.68
CA TYR A 213 6.75 -17.99 24.04
C TYR A 213 6.78 -16.84 25.07
N ARG A 214 5.87 -16.85 26.04
CA ARG A 214 5.74 -15.78 27.05
C ARG A 214 6.44 -16.11 28.38
N THR A 215 7.71 -16.50 28.36
CA THR A 215 8.43 -17.12 29.50
C THR A 215 8.38 -16.38 30.85
N THR A 216 8.27 -15.05 30.90
CA THR A 216 8.18 -14.27 32.16
C THR A 216 6.77 -14.30 32.81
N ALA A 217 5.72 -14.68 32.07
CA ALA A 217 4.33 -14.73 32.55
C ALA A 217 3.57 -16.01 32.10
N GLY A 218 4.25 -16.93 31.42
CA GLY A 218 3.65 -17.90 30.50
C GLY A 218 3.20 -19.22 31.12
N THR A 219 3.66 -19.53 32.33
CA THR A 219 3.15 -20.69 33.06
C THR A 219 1.90 -20.32 33.84
N ARG A 220 0.79 -21.00 33.53
CA ARG A 220 -0.52 -20.81 34.15
C ARG A 220 -1.00 -22.15 34.71
N VAL A 221 -1.97 -22.09 35.62
CA VAL A 221 -2.68 -23.28 36.08
C VAL A 221 -3.99 -23.37 35.29
N ASN A 222 -4.19 -24.49 34.59
CA ASN A 222 -5.53 -24.88 34.17
C ASN A 222 -6.18 -25.58 35.36
N SER A 223 -7.00 -24.82 36.11
CA SER A 223 -7.58 -25.27 37.37
C SER A 223 -8.56 -26.43 37.23
N ARG A 224 -9.09 -26.67 36.01
CA ARG A 224 -10.07 -27.72 35.73
C ARG A 224 -9.71 -28.42 34.41
N THR A 225 -8.48 -28.92 34.32
CA THR A 225 -7.99 -29.67 33.15
C THR A 225 -8.88 -30.85 32.79
N SER A 226 -9.33 -31.60 33.80
CA SER A 226 -10.17 -32.79 33.60
C SER A 226 -11.07 -33.03 34.82
N THR A 227 -12.03 -33.93 34.71
CA THR A 227 -12.92 -34.33 35.82
C THR A 227 -12.91 -35.85 35.98
N GLN A 228 -12.90 -36.36 37.20
CA GLN A 228 -13.12 -37.80 37.44
C GLN A 228 -14.53 -38.18 36.98
N SER A 229 -14.65 -39.29 36.24
CA SER A 229 -15.96 -39.82 35.85
C SER A 229 -16.71 -40.30 37.09
N ILE A 230 -18.01 -40.01 37.17
CA ILE A 230 -18.88 -40.55 38.24
C ILE A 230 -19.34 -41.99 37.94
N PHE A 231 -19.07 -42.50 36.74
CA PHE A 231 -19.47 -43.84 36.29
C PHE A 231 -18.33 -44.86 36.33
N ASP A 232 -17.16 -44.46 36.81
CA ASP A 232 -15.95 -45.30 36.78
C ASP A 232 -15.64 -45.97 38.13
N GLN A 233 -16.49 -45.77 39.14
CA GLN A 233 -16.25 -46.25 40.49
C GLN A 233 -16.06 -47.77 40.52
N ASP A 234 -16.96 -48.52 39.89
CA ASP A 234 -16.85 -49.99 39.82
C ASP A 234 -15.62 -50.46 39.02
N LEU A 235 -15.18 -49.68 38.02
CA LEU A 235 -13.98 -49.97 37.22
C LEU A 235 -12.71 -49.70 38.02
N ASN A 236 -12.69 -48.63 38.80
CA ASN A 236 -11.62 -48.32 39.75
C ASN A 236 -11.50 -49.41 40.82
N ASP A 237 -12.63 -49.81 41.41
CA ASP A 237 -12.69 -50.86 42.42
C ASP A 237 -12.23 -52.22 41.86
N ALA A 238 -12.46 -52.46 40.56
CA ALA A 238 -11.95 -53.63 39.84
C ALA A 238 -10.48 -53.50 39.35
N GLY A 239 -9.78 -52.43 39.72
CA GLY A 239 -8.38 -52.20 39.35
C GLY A 239 -8.15 -51.89 37.86
N LYS A 240 -9.19 -51.45 37.13
CA LYS A 240 -9.12 -51.13 35.69
C LYS A 240 -8.68 -49.70 35.38
N GLY A 241 -8.43 -48.89 36.41
CA GLY A 241 -7.92 -47.53 36.30
C GLY A 241 -9.02 -46.47 36.15
N GLN A 242 -8.68 -45.23 36.51
CA GLN A 242 -9.60 -44.09 36.51
C GLN A 242 -9.99 -43.71 35.08
N ILE A 243 -11.28 -43.41 34.89
CA ILE A 243 -11.82 -42.81 33.67
C ILE A 243 -12.12 -41.35 33.95
N PHE A 244 -11.76 -40.51 32.99
CA PHE A 244 -11.96 -39.08 33.07
C PHE A 244 -13.02 -38.62 32.09
N SER A 245 -13.65 -37.49 32.40
CA SER A 245 -14.66 -36.85 31.57
C SER A 245 -14.40 -35.36 31.45
N LEU A 246 -14.91 -34.76 30.38
CA LEU A 246 -14.90 -33.32 30.15
C LEU A 246 -16.32 -32.78 30.17
N ASN A 247 -16.52 -31.72 30.93
CA ASN A 247 -17.78 -31.00 31.05
C ASN A 247 -17.56 -29.50 30.85
N ARG A 248 -18.64 -28.72 30.96
CA ARG A 248 -18.62 -27.26 30.76
C ARG A 248 -17.54 -26.54 31.57
N PHE A 249 -17.29 -26.95 32.81
CA PHE A 249 -16.33 -26.28 33.68
C PHE A 249 -14.90 -26.46 33.20
N ASN A 250 -14.59 -27.64 32.62
CA ASN A 250 -13.30 -27.89 31.98
C ASN A 250 -13.13 -27.00 30.75
N PHE A 251 -14.18 -26.92 29.92
CA PHE A 251 -14.17 -26.12 28.71
C PHE A 251 -14.01 -24.63 28.98
N HIS A 252 -14.71 -24.05 29.98
CA HIS A 252 -14.53 -22.64 30.34
C HIS A 252 -13.06 -22.31 30.70
N THR A 253 -12.43 -23.15 31.53
CA THR A 253 -11.02 -22.93 31.91
C THR A 253 -10.08 -23.08 30.72
N ALA A 254 -10.37 -24.01 29.80
CA ALA A 254 -9.58 -24.18 28.58
C ALA A 254 -9.74 -22.98 27.63
N GLN A 255 -10.99 -22.53 27.38
CA GLN A 255 -11.31 -21.39 26.54
C GLN A 255 -10.65 -20.10 27.03
N SER A 256 -10.59 -19.90 28.35
CA SER A 256 -9.90 -18.73 28.95
C SER A 256 -8.42 -18.63 28.62
N LEU A 257 -7.80 -19.75 28.22
CA LEU A 257 -6.40 -19.83 27.86
C LEU A 257 -6.19 -19.98 26.34
N LEU A 258 -7.08 -20.69 25.65
CA LEU A 258 -6.94 -21.03 24.23
C LEU A 258 -7.48 -19.94 23.30
N ILE A 259 -8.63 -19.33 23.60
CA ILE A 259 -9.25 -18.33 22.71
C ILE A 259 -8.38 -17.07 22.53
N PRO A 260 -7.84 -16.44 23.61
CA PRO A 260 -6.94 -15.30 23.44
C PRO A 260 -5.72 -15.66 22.58
N ARG A 261 -5.20 -16.88 22.72
CA ARG A 261 -4.04 -17.35 21.97
C ARG A 261 -4.36 -17.56 20.50
N ALA A 262 -5.48 -18.20 20.18
CA ALA A 262 -5.95 -18.30 18.80
C ALA A 262 -5.95 -16.91 18.15
N VAL A 263 -6.53 -15.91 18.80
CA VAL A 263 -6.53 -14.51 18.33
C VAL A 263 -5.12 -13.95 18.13
N GLY A 264 -4.22 -14.12 19.12
CA GLY A 264 -2.86 -13.61 19.03
C GLY A 264 -1.99 -14.28 17.95
N TYR A 265 -2.21 -15.57 17.69
CA TYR A 265 -1.54 -16.27 16.60
C TYR A 265 -2.11 -15.87 15.23
N SER A 266 -3.43 -15.77 15.10
CA SER A 266 -4.11 -15.26 13.89
C SER A 266 -3.64 -13.84 13.55
N ALA A 267 -3.65 -12.93 14.53
CA ALA A 267 -3.16 -11.56 14.36
C ALA A 267 -1.66 -11.50 14.03
N GLY A 268 -0.85 -12.36 14.66
CA GLY A 268 0.57 -12.50 14.34
C GLY A 268 0.79 -12.96 12.89
N LEU A 269 0.01 -13.91 12.40
CA LEU A 269 0.13 -14.40 11.04
C LEU A 269 -0.24 -13.31 10.02
N ILE A 270 -1.29 -12.52 10.28
CA ILE A 270 -1.64 -11.36 9.47
C ILE A 270 -0.49 -10.34 9.46
N ASN A 271 0.06 -10.03 10.63
CA ASN A 271 1.22 -9.13 10.75
C ASN A 271 2.41 -9.66 9.96
N TYR A 272 2.69 -10.97 10.03
CA TYR A 272 3.77 -11.61 9.28
C TYR A 272 3.53 -11.53 7.77
N PHE A 273 2.31 -11.80 7.29
CA PHE A 273 1.98 -11.69 5.88
C PHE A 273 2.24 -10.28 5.34
N PHE A 274 1.82 -9.23 6.06
CA PHE A 274 1.99 -7.84 5.63
C PHE A 274 3.24 -7.14 6.20
N ARG A 275 4.23 -7.88 6.71
CA ARG A 275 5.39 -7.31 7.43
C ARG A 275 6.33 -6.49 6.54
N GLY A 276 6.40 -6.82 5.25
CA GLY A 276 7.24 -6.12 4.29
C GLY A 276 6.73 -4.70 4.07
N LYS A 277 7.61 -3.71 4.18
CA LYS A 277 7.30 -2.30 3.94
C LYS A 277 8.37 -1.68 3.06
N MET A 278 7.94 -0.95 2.04
CA MET A 278 8.81 -0.08 1.25
C MET A 278 8.31 1.36 1.37
N GLN A 279 9.24 2.30 1.30
CA GLN A 279 8.93 3.73 1.19
C GLN A 279 9.34 4.24 -0.18
N ILE A 280 8.41 4.90 -0.87
CA ILE A 280 8.64 5.60 -2.14
C ILE A 280 8.95 7.07 -1.81
N SER A 281 10.02 7.59 -2.40
CA SER A 281 10.39 9.02 -2.30
C SER A 281 10.71 9.59 -3.68
N LEU A 282 10.64 10.92 -3.79
CA LEU A 282 11.20 11.61 -4.95
C LEU A 282 12.69 11.28 -5.12
N PRO A 283 13.19 11.22 -6.37
CA PRO A 283 14.63 11.24 -6.62
C PRO A 283 15.20 12.63 -6.27
N PRO A 284 16.53 12.78 -6.18
CA PRO A 284 17.16 14.08 -5.94
C PRO A 284 16.73 15.17 -6.94
N ASP A 285 16.38 14.77 -8.17
CA ASP A 285 15.88 15.67 -9.21
C ASP A 285 14.50 16.28 -8.87
N GLY A 286 13.79 15.82 -7.84
CA GLY A 286 12.54 16.41 -7.36
C GLY A 286 11.29 16.13 -8.20
N VAL A 287 11.41 15.31 -9.25
CA VAL A 287 10.31 14.87 -10.12
C VAL A 287 10.40 13.37 -10.40
N TYR A 288 9.25 12.70 -10.52
CA TYR A 288 9.19 11.29 -10.88
C TYR A 288 9.35 11.07 -12.38
N SER A 289 8.83 11.98 -13.19
CA SER A 289 8.93 11.93 -14.65
C SER A 289 8.67 13.31 -15.27
N LEU A 290 9.26 13.53 -16.44
CA LEU A 290 9.09 14.75 -17.24
C LEU A 290 9.09 14.36 -18.71
N ILE A 291 8.11 14.89 -19.47
CA ILE A 291 7.98 14.67 -20.91
C ILE A 291 7.70 15.97 -21.66
N ASP A 292 8.00 15.96 -22.96
CA ASP A 292 7.50 16.96 -23.89
C ASP A 292 5.98 16.85 -24.06
N GLY A 293 5.30 17.98 -24.22
CA GLY A 293 3.84 18.04 -24.39
C GLY A 293 3.32 17.29 -25.62
N THR A 294 4.16 17.07 -26.64
CA THR A 294 3.83 16.27 -27.82
C THR A 294 3.93 14.76 -27.58
N ALA A 295 4.58 14.32 -26.50
CA ALA A 295 4.68 12.91 -26.16
C ALA A 295 3.29 12.31 -25.87
N THR A 296 3.11 11.02 -26.13
CA THR A 296 1.85 10.31 -25.93
C THR A 296 1.59 9.98 -24.45
N GLY A 297 2.64 9.87 -23.64
CA GLY A 297 2.58 9.57 -22.22
C GLY A 297 3.96 9.46 -21.59
N PHE A 298 4.01 9.16 -20.29
CA PHE A 298 5.24 8.98 -19.53
C PHE A 298 5.75 7.55 -19.72
N SER A 299 6.85 7.38 -20.44
CA SER A 299 7.50 6.09 -20.71
C SER A 299 8.55 5.71 -19.68
N LYS A 300 8.93 6.62 -18.78
CA LYS A 300 9.92 6.35 -17.73
C LYS A 300 9.54 7.05 -16.43
N VAL A 301 9.75 6.36 -15.32
CA VAL A 301 9.53 6.91 -13.98
C VAL A 301 10.76 6.62 -13.12
N LYS A 302 11.36 7.68 -12.56
CA LYS A 302 12.48 7.59 -11.64
C LYS A 302 12.02 7.86 -10.21
N LEU A 303 12.38 7.01 -9.26
CA LEU A 303 12.01 7.18 -7.86
C LEU A 303 13.06 6.61 -6.90
N GLY A 304 13.01 7.02 -5.64
CA GLY A 304 13.78 6.43 -4.55
C GLY A 304 12.98 5.36 -3.81
N LEU A 305 13.61 4.23 -3.49
CA LEU A 305 13.05 3.17 -2.66
C LEU A 305 13.91 2.91 -1.44
N THR A 306 13.24 2.76 -0.29
CA THR A 306 13.85 2.35 0.97
C THR A 306 13.11 1.14 1.53
N ASN A 307 13.84 0.12 1.98
CA ASN A 307 13.25 -0.94 2.80
C ASN A 307 12.95 -0.37 4.20
N ALA A 308 11.67 -0.27 4.51
CA ALA A 308 11.14 0.22 5.78
C ALA A 308 10.55 -0.90 6.66
N SER A 309 10.90 -2.15 6.35
CA SER A 309 10.44 -3.33 7.08
C SER A 309 11.10 -3.40 8.47
N PRO A 310 10.49 -4.14 9.42
CA PRO A 310 11.11 -4.40 10.73
C PRO A 310 12.52 -5.04 10.63
N PRO A 311 13.35 -4.94 11.69
CA PRO A 311 14.66 -5.61 11.71
C PRO A 311 14.56 -7.12 11.43
N GLY A 312 15.49 -7.63 10.63
CA GLY A 312 15.50 -9.03 10.17
C GLY A 312 14.78 -9.26 8.83
N GLU A 313 13.92 -8.32 8.39
CA GLU A 313 13.16 -8.41 7.14
C GLU A 313 13.89 -7.75 5.97
N ASN A 314 15.08 -8.25 5.66
CA ASN A 314 15.88 -7.78 4.54
C ASN A 314 15.28 -8.22 3.19
N MET A 315 15.27 -7.31 2.21
CA MET A 315 14.86 -7.59 0.83
C MET A 315 16.10 -7.79 -0.05
N ALA A 316 16.28 -8.97 -0.62
CA ALA A 316 17.45 -9.31 -1.43
C ALA A 316 17.12 -10.24 -2.61
N GLY A 317 17.76 -9.98 -3.76
CA GLY A 317 17.65 -10.81 -4.96
C GLY A 317 16.24 -10.93 -5.53
N GLY A 318 15.38 -9.93 -5.30
CA GLY A 318 14.00 -9.94 -5.77
C GLY A 318 13.81 -9.14 -7.06
N THR A 319 12.59 -9.19 -7.58
CA THR A 319 12.16 -8.42 -8.75
C THR A 319 11.29 -7.24 -8.32
N LEU A 320 11.55 -6.06 -8.87
CA LEU A 320 10.70 -4.88 -8.75
C LEU A 320 9.90 -4.64 -10.02
N VAL A 321 8.64 -4.25 -9.86
CA VAL A 321 7.82 -3.62 -10.91
C VAL A 321 7.16 -2.36 -10.35
N ALA A 322 7.03 -1.33 -11.17
CA ALA A 322 6.21 -0.17 -10.87
C ALA A 322 4.88 -0.28 -11.60
N VAL A 323 3.81 0.14 -10.94
CA VAL A 323 2.44 0.08 -11.41
C VAL A 323 1.85 1.47 -11.24
N ALA A 324 1.47 2.11 -12.34
CA ALA A 324 0.71 3.35 -12.30
C ALA A 324 -0.78 3.01 -12.28
N LYS A 325 -1.48 3.35 -11.20
CA LYS A 325 -2.93 3.16 -11.04
C LYS A 325 -3.62 4.50 -11.21
N PHE A 326 -4.62 4.57 -12.08
CA PHE A 326 -5.28 5.84 -12.40
C PHE A 326 -6.68 5.61 -12.97
N HIS A 327 -7.44 6.69 -13.08
CA HIS A 327 -8.64 6.76 -13.90
C HIS A 327 -8.38 7.66 -15.09
N ARG A 328 -9.03 7.41 -16.23
CA ARG A 328 -8.96 8.33 -17.36
C ARG A 328 -9.87 9.52 -17.16
N ASN A 329 -9.36 10.70 -17.48
CA ASN A 329 -10.17 11.86 -17.72
C ASN A 329 -10.70 11.83 -19.16
N THR A 330 -12.01 11.69 -19.33
CA THR A 330 -12.71 11.62 -20.62
C THR A 330 -12.96 12.99 -21.23
N CYS A 331 -12.83 14.06 -20.46
CA CYS A 331 -12.99 15.43 -20.96
C CYS A 331 -11.70 16.00 -21.53
N TYR A 332 -10.54 15.42 -21.15
CA TYR A 332 -9.21 15.88 -21.55
C TYR A 332 -9.07 16.15 -23.05
N LEU A 333 -8.67 17.37 -23.41
CA LEU A 333 -8.22 17.72 -24.74
C LEU A 333 -6.72 18.04 -24.73
N ASN A 334 -6.03 17.67 -25.81
CA ASN A 334 -4.58 17.88 -25.93
C ASN A 334 -4.18 19.35 -25.94
N ASP A 335 -5.08 20.25 -26.32
CA ASP A 335 -4.86 21.69 -26.32
C ASP A 335 -5.04 22.34 -24.94
N LEU A 336 -5.56 21.60 -23.95
CA LEU A 336 -5.97 22.10 -22.64
C LEU A 336 -7.09 23.15 -22.71
N SER A 337 -7.84 23.24 -23.81
CA SER A 337 -8.96 24.19 -23.95
C SER A 337 -10.13 23.85 -23.02
N ASP A 338 -10.23 22.59 -22.63
CA ASP A 338 -11.16 22.05 -21.65
C ASP A 338 -10.64 22.18 -20.20
N ALA A 339 -9.43 22.69 -19.99
CA ALA A 339 -8.79 22.69 -18.68
C ALA A 339 -9.64 23.38 -17.60
N LEU A 340 -10.42 24.39 -17.98
CA LEU A 340 -11.35 25.09 -17.09
C LEU A 340 -12.49 24.21 -16.55
N ASN A 341 -12.82 23.09 -17.21
CA ASN A 341 -13.80 22.10 -16.76
C ASN A 341 -13.18 20.98 -15.91
N LEU A 342 -11.85 21.00 -15.69
CA LEU A 342 -11.12 19.97 -14.93
C LEU A 342 -11.18 20.17 -13.41
N ASN A 343 -11.92 21.16 -12.93
CA ASN A 343 -12.16 21.39 -11.51
C ASN A 343 -13.18 20.40 -10.96
N GLY A 344 -12.75 19.17 -10.70
CA GLY A 344 -13.46 18.23 -9.82
C GLY A 344 -14.84 17.77 -10.30
N ASP A 345 -15.17 17.91 -11.60
CA ASP A 345 -16.38 17.29 -12.12
C ASP A 345 -16.16 15.77 -12.24
N LEU A 346 -16.73 15.02 -11.29
CA LEU A 346 -16.77 13.56 -11.31
C LEU A 346 -17.36 12.99 -12.61
N ASN A 347 -18.09 13.79 -13.41
CA ASN A 347 -18.61 13.38 -14.71
C ASN A 347 -17.53 13.14 -15.77
N CYS A 348 -16.35 13.77 -15.62
CA CYS A 348 -15.23 13.63 -16.56
C CYS A 348 -14.31 12.45 -16.21
N ARG A 349 -14.53 11.79 -15.08
CA ARG A 349 -13.69 10.71 -14.58
C ARG A 349 -14.28 9.36 -14.98
N ASN A 350 -13.50 8.54 -15.67
CA ASN A 350 -13.90 7.16 -15.93
C ASN A 350 -14.09 6.41 -14.59
N LYS A 351 -15.14 5.59 -14.51
CA LYS A 351 -15.47 4.80 -13.32
C LYS A 351 -14.45 3.69 -13.09
N ASP A 352 -13.99 3.05 -14.17
CA ASP A 352 -13.08 1.93 -14.09
C ASP A 352 -11.65 2.42 -13.83
N GLU A 353 -10.98 1.76 -12.88
CA GLU A 353 -9.55 1.98 -12.61
C GLU A 353 -8.71 1.22 -13.63
N GLU A 354 -7.79 1.93 -14.28
CA GLU A 354 -6.80 1.38 -15.19
C GLU A 354 -5.44 1.27 -14.50
N ILE A 355 -4.63 0.33 -14.97
CA ILE A 355 -3.24 0.22 -14.59
C ILE A 355 -2.35 0.13 -15.82
N VAL A 356 -1.14 0.66 -15.72
CA VAL A 356 -0.03 0.28 -16.58
C VAL A 356 1.13 -0.20 -15.70
N VAL A 357 1.89 -1.18 -16.17
CA VAL A 357 2.98 -1.82 -15.42
C VAL A 357 4.28 -1.64 -16.19
N SER A 358 5.36 -1.36 -15.47
CA SER A 358 6.69 -1.24 -16.04
C SER A 358 7.28 -2.59 -16.42
N GLU A 359 8.33 -2.57 -17.22
CA GLU A 359 9.25 -3.71 -17.32
C GLU A 359 9.83 -4.05 -15.92
N PRO A 360 10.08 -5.34 -15.64
CA PRO A 360 10.64 -5.78 -14.37
C PRO A 360 12.12 -5.43 -14.24
N ILE A 361 12.54 -5.10 -13.01
CA ILE A 361 13.95 -4.96 -12.63
C ILE A 361 14.30 -6.15 -11.72
N ALA A 362 15.12 -7.06 -12.21
CA ALA A 362 15.54 -8.27 -11.48
C ALA A 362 16.72 -8.01 -10.52
N ASP A 363 17.01 -9.01 -9.67
CA ASP A 363 18.18 -9.07 -8.79
C ASP A 363 18.35 -7.86 -7.85
N VAL A 364 17.24 -7.29 -7.39
CA VAL A 364 17.22 -6.10 -6.54
C VAL A 364 17.44 -6.46 -5.07
N THR A 365 18.34 -5.72 -4.43
CA THR A 365 18.52 -5.70 -2.97
C THR A 365 18.21 -4.31 -2.44
N LEU A 366 17.26 -4.20 -1.50
CA LEU A 366 16.85 -2.93 -0.91
C LEU A 366 17.34 -2.83 0.54
N GLY A 367 18.17 -1.82 0.80
CA GLY A 367 18.61 -1.44 2.14
C GLY A 367 17.67 -0.45 2.82
N ASN A 368 18.04 -0.06 4.03
CA ASN A 368 17.34 0.96 4.85
C ASN A 368 17.69 2.41 4.46
N SER A 369 18.32 2.62 3.30
CA SER A 369 18.66 3.93 2.74
C SER A 369 18.05 4.08 1.35
N PRO A 370 17.63 5.29 0.94
CA PRO A 370 17.05 5.51 -0.38
C PRO A 370 17.98 5.10 -1.52
N THR A 371 17.50 4.19 -2.37
CA THR A 371 18.17 3.75 -3.60
C THR A 371 17.34 4.16 -4.81
N GLN A 372 17.96 4.72 -5.85
CA GLN A 372 17.25 5.20 -7.03
C GLN A 372 17.01 4.07 -8.04
N PHE A 373 15.80 4.06 -8.61
CA PHE A 373 15.42 3.15 -9.70
C PHE A 373 14.74 3.94 -10.81
N THR A 374 14.98 3.53 -12.06
CA THR A 374 14.27 4.03 -13.24
C THR A 374 13.46 2.88 -13.84
N PHE A 375 12.14 3.02 -13.79
CA PHE A 375 11.18 2.07 -14.32
C PHE A 375 10.81 2.42 -15.77
N ASN A 376 10.76 1.41 -16.63
CA ASN A 376 10.46 1.56 -18.05
C ASN A 376 9.00 1.19 -18.35
N PHE A 377 8.21 2.15 -18.79
CA PHE A 377 6.82 2.03 -19.23
C PHE A 377 6.68 2.17 -20.76
N SER A 378 7.75 2.00 -21.54
CA SER A 378 7.70 2.26 -23.00
C SER A 378 6.70 1.38 -23.75
N ALA A 379 6.41 0.17 -23.27
CA ALA A 379 5.38 -0.70 -23.86
C ALA A 379 3.96 -0.17 -23.63
N ASN A 380 3.69 0.42 -22.46
CA ASN A 380 2.39 0.97 -22.06
C ASN A 380 2.61 2.23 -21.21
N SER A 381 2.78 3.38 -21.87
CA SER A 381 3.09 4.64 -21.19
C SER A 381 1.95 5.08 -20.27
N ILE A 382 2.29 5.69 -19.14
CA ILE A 382 1.30 6.35 -18.28
C ILE A 382 0.67 7.50 -19.09
N PRO A 383 -0.66 7.52 -19.29
CA PRO A 383 -1.26 8.50 -20.18
C PRO A 383 -1.29 9.89 -19.56
N LYS A 384 -1.20 10.91 -20.42
CA LYS A 384 -1.31 12.32 -20.00
C LYS A 384 -2.68 12.66 -19.42
N ASN A 385 -3.73 11.91 -19.75
CA ASN A 385 -5.07 12.08 -19.20
C ASN A 385 -5.35 11.17 -17.98
N ALA A 386 -4.32 10.78 -17.23
CA ALA A 386 -4.47 10.11 -15.94
C ALA A 386 -4.91 11.08 -14.83
N THR A 387 -5.94 10.69 -14.07
CA THR A 387 -6.39 11.35 -12.83
C THR A 387 -6.45 10.33 -11.69
N ASP A 388 -6.40 10.77 -10.43
CA ASP A 388 -6.21 9.91 -9.25
C ASP A 388 -4.97 9.00 -9.43
N LEU A 389 -3.84 9.59 -9.82
CA LEU A 389 -2.66 8.84 -10.19
C LEU A 389 -1.86 8.41 -8.95
N TYR A 390 -1.73 7.09 -8.78
CA TYR A 390 -0.85 6.49 -7.80
C TYR A 390 0.30 5.77 -8.48
N ILE A 391 1.49 5.87 -7.89
CA ILE A 391 2.58 4.95 -8.17
C ILE A 391 2.63 3.91 -7.08
N GLN A 392 2.43 2.66 -7.49
CA GLN A 392 2.64 1.49 -6.67
C GLN A 392 3.93 0.80 -7.11
N VAL A 393 4.74 0.35 -6.16
CA VAL A 393 5.90 -0.49 -6.42
C VAL A 393 5.69 -1.82 -5.74
N VAL A 394 5.83 -2.90 -6.52
CA VAL A 394 5.66 -4.28 -6.06
C VAL A 394 7.02 -4.96 -6.14
N TYR A 395 7.47 -5.49 -5.00
CA TYR A 395 8.65 -6.34 -4.88
C TYR A 395 8.20 -7.79 -4.72
N ARG A 396 8.81 -8.71 -5.46
CA ARG A 396 8.65 -10.15 -5.29
C ARG A 396 10.01 -10.82 -5.13
N GLY A 397 10.22 -11.52 -4.02
CA GLY A 397 11.47 -12.22 -3.75
C GLY A 397 11.71 -12.44 -2.26
N LYS A 398 12.98 -12.54 -1.85
CA LYS A 398 13.31 -12.84 -0.46
C LYS A 398 12.93 -11.68 0.47
N LEU A 399 12.26 -11.98 1.58
CA LEU A 399 11.95 -11.06 2.68
C LEU A 399 12.28 -11.77 4.01
N GLY A 400 13.41 -11.40 4.61
CA GLY A 400 13.92 -12.10 5.78
C GLY A 400 14.21 -13.57 5.47
N SER A 401 13.47 -14.48 6.11
CA SER A 401 13.58 -15.93 5.89
C SER A 401 12.64 -16.48 4.81
N GLU A 402 11.67 -15.70 4.34
CA GLU A 402 10.74 -16.09 3.27
C GLU A 402 11.38 -15.86 1.91
N VAL A 403 11.32 -16.84 1.00
CA VAL A 403 12.01 -16.78 -0.30
C VAL A 403 11.19 -16.14 -1.43
N ASP A 404 9.85 -16.14 -1.32
CA ASP A 404 8.93 -15.64 -2.35
C ASP A 404 7.83 -14.77 -1.72
N ALA A 405 8.24 -13.72 -1.01
CA ALA A 405 7.34 -12.74 -0.45
C ALA A 405 6.94 -11.69 -1.50
N VAL A 406 5.74 -11.13 -1.35
CA VAL A 406 5.26 -9.99 -2.15
C VAL A 406 5.09 -8.80 -1.23
N VAL A 407 5.74 -7.69 -1.57
CA VAL A 407 5.71 -6.44 -0.80
C VAL A 407 5.23 -5.32 -1.69
N VAL A 408 4.29 -4.52 -1.20
CA VAL A 408 3.62 -3.49 -1.98
C VAL A 408 3.75 -2.16 -1.24
N ALA A 409 4.24 -1.13 -1.92
CA ALA A 409 4.15 0.25 -1.48
C ALA A 409 3.36 1.06 -2.48
N THR A 410 2.50 1.96 -2.00
CA THR A 410 1.70 2.82 -2.85
C THR A 410 1.89 4.26 -2.40
N LYS A 411 2.10 5.15 -3.36
CA LYS A 411 2.28 6.58 -3.15
C LYS A 411 1.29 7.30 -4.05
N ASP A 412 0.51 8.18 -3.43
CA ASP A 412 -0.31 9.16 -4.12
C ASP A 412 0.63 10.24 -4.69
N ILE A 413 0.54 10.50 -5.99
CA ILE A 413 1.39 11.45 -6.71
C ILE A 413 0.54 12.47 -7.47
N SER A 414 1.16 13.56 -7.91
CA SER A 414 0.46 14.59 -8.66
C SER A 414 -0.11 14.02 -9.95
N GLU A 415 -1.28 14.52 -10.35
CA GLU A 415 -1.75 14.40 -11.72
C GLU A 415 -0.74 15.03 -12.70
N PRO A 416 -0.77 14.65 -13.99
CA PRO A 416 0.02 15.28 -15.03
C PRO A 416 -0.12 16.81 -14.99
N THR A 417 0.99 17.50 -14.73
CA THR A 417 0.99 18.96 -14.59
C THR A 417 1.66 19.59 -15.78
N TYR A 418 0.97 20.54 -16.40
CA TYR A 418 1.35 21.15 -17.67
C TYR A 418 1.95 22.53 -17.49
N PHE A 419 3.06 22.80 -18.16
CA PHE A 419 3.66 24.13 -18.25
C PHE A 419 3.84 24.48 -19.72
N SER A 420 3.17 25.52 -20.18
CA SER A 420 3.22 25.99 -21.56
C SER A 420 3.97 27.32 -21.64
N TYR A 421 4.95 27.43 -22.53
CA TYR A 421 5.76 28.62 -22.74
C TYR A 421 5.62 29.11 -24.17
N HIS A 422 5.00 30.28 -24.33
CA HIS A 422 4.69 30.92 -25.59
C HIS A 422 5.75 31.99 -25.90
N ASN A 423 6.28 31.95 -27.13
CA ASN A 423 7.10 33.04 -27.63
C ASN A 423 6.21 34.06 -28.35
N ASP A 424 5.89 35.13 -27.62
CA ASP A 424 5.05 36.24 -28.07
C ASP A 424 5.86 37.53 -28.23
N SER A 425 7.18 37.40 -28.43
CA SER A 425 8.11 38.54 -28.48
C SER A 425 7.91 39.42 -29.72
N ASP A 426 6.97 39.08 -30.61
CA ASP A 426 6.49 39.97 -31.66
C ASP A 426 5.41 40.97 -31.20
N TYR A 427 5.00 40.88 -29.92
CA TYR A 427 4.10 41.80 -29.24
C TYR A 427 4.83 42.68 -28.22
N ILE A 428 4.29 43.88 -28.05
CA ILE A 428 4.78 44.93 -27.16
C ILE A 428 3.60 45.39 -26.29
N GLN A 429 3.71 45.25 -24.97
CA GLN A 429 2.77 45.78 -24.00
C GLN A 429 2.98 47.29 -23.85
N ILE A 430 1.91 48.07 -24.03
CA ILE A 430 1.85 49.52 -23.81
C ILE A 430 0.49 49.85 -23.21
N ALA A 431 0.48 50.52 -22.05
CA ALA A 431 -0.70 51.00 -21.35
C ALA A 431 -1.77 49.93 -21.10
N GLY A 432 -1.35 48.70 -20.75
CA GLY A 432 -2.27 47.59 -20.45
C GLY A 432 -2.86 46.91 -21.70
N HIS A 433 -2.29 47.15 -22.87
CA HIS A 433 -2.67 46.49 -24.12
C HIS A 433 -1.44 45.97 -24.87
N VAL A 434 -1.58 44.88 -25.63
CA VAL A 434 -0.49 44.35 -26.46
C VAL A 434 -0.66 44.70 -27.94
N TYR A 435 0.44 45.10 -28.57
CA TYR A 435 0.48 45.53 -29.95
C TYR A 435 1.66 44.90 -30.69
N THR A 436 1.46 44.55 -31.95
CA THR A 436 2.56 44.22 -32.84
C THR A 436 3.36 45.48 -33.20
N ARG A 437 4.64 45.32 -33.52
CA ARG A 437 5.49 46.43 -33.97
C ARG A 437 4.88 47.30 -35.08
N PRO A 438 4.23 46.75 -36.14
CA PRO A 438 3.52 47.55 -37.13
C PRO A 438 2.38 48.39 -36.57
N GLN A 439 1.62 47.88 -35.59
CA GLN A 439 0.53 48.62 -34.94
C GLN A 439 1.06 49.79 -34.12
N VAL A 440 2.19 49.61 -33.42
CA VAL A 440 2.85 50.71 -32.68
C VAL A 440 3.35 51.78 -33.66
N ASN A 441 4.07 51.37 -34.73
CA ASN A 441 4.57 52.31 -35.75
C ASN A 441 3.46 53.10 -36.47
N ALA A 442 2.27 52.53 -36.59
CA ALA A 442 1.14 53.18 -37.24
C ALA A 442 0.40 54.19 -36.33
N ASN A 443 0.71 54.25 -35.03
CA ASN A 443 -0.03 55.04 -34.05
C ASN A 443 0.90 55.99 -33.25
N PRO A 444 0.90 57.30 -33.57
CA PRO A 444 1.69 58.31 -32.86
C PRO A 444 1.42 58.37 -31.36
N SER A 445 0.18 58.09 -30.93
CA SER A 445 -0.18 58.09 -29.51
C SER A 445 0.45 56.92 -28.75
N LEU A 446 0.64 55.76 -29.40
CA LEU A 446 1.36 54.63 -28.81
C LEU A 446 2.86 54.90 -28.75
N LEU A 447 3.44 55.46 -29.82
CA LEU A 447 4.87 55.82 -29.86
C LEU A 447 5.25 56.82 -28.77
N ALA A 448 4.35 57.75 -28.41
CA ALA A 448 4.59 58.71 -27.33
C ALA A 448 4.71 58.06 -25.93
N LEU A 449 4.19 56.85 -25.76
CA LEU A 449 4.23 56.08 -24.53
C LEU A 449 5.44 55.14 -24.45
N VAL A 450 6.16 54.95 -25.57
CA VAL A 450 7.25 53.98 -25.66
C VAL A 450 8.44 54.37 -24.77
N LYS A 451 8.97 53.37 -24.06
CA LYS A 451 10.12 53.44 -23.18
C LYS A 451 11.08 52.27 -23.44
N PRO A 452 12.40 52.49 -23.38
CA PRO A 452 13.06 53.79 -23.21
C PRO A 452 12.84 54.70 -24.44
N THR A 453 12.93 56.02 -24.26
CA THR A 453 12.51 56.99 -25.30
C THR A 453 13.41 57.00 -26.54
N ASP A 454 14.62 56.48 -26.44
CA ASP A 454 15.56 56.25 -27.54
C ASP A 454 15.10 55.12 -28.49
N CYS A 455 14.14 54.29 -28.07
CA CYS A 455 13.47 53.35 -28.97
C CYS A 455 12.52 54.00 -29.97
N VAL A 456 12.34 55.33 -29.94
CA VAL A 456 11.55 56.08 -30.92
C VAL A 456 12.48 57.02 -31.70
N ILE A 457 12.61 56.76 -33.00
CA ILE A 457 13.37 57.63 -33.90
C ILE A 457 12.49 58.82 -34.29
N ALA A 458 13.08 60.01 -34.22
CA ALA A 458 12.49 61.26 -34.69
C ALA A 458 12.47 61.34 -36.24
N SER A 459 11.83 60.37 -36.89
CA SER A 459 11.47 60.41 -38.31
C SER A 459 10.14 61.15 -38.51
N SER A 460 9.78 61.48 -39.76
CA SER A 460 8.45 62.01 -40.09
C SER A 460 7.74 61.05 -41.04
N PRO A 461 6.78 60.23 -40.56
CA PRO A 461 6.30 60.11 -39.17
C PRO A 461 7.31 59.41 -38.23
N PRO A 462 7.24 59.61 -36.89
CA PRO A 462 8.11 58.93 -35.94
C PRO A 462 7.89 57.42 -35.99
N THR A 463 8.93 56.64 -35.73
CA THR A 463 8.89 55.16 -35.81
C THR A 463 9.77 54.52 -34.74
N LEU A 464 9.51 53.26 -34.42
CA LEU A 464 10.37 52.47 -33.54
C LEU A 464 11.75 52.24 -34.17
N ALA A 465 12.81 52.38 -33.36
CA ALA A 465 14.18 52.12 -33.76
C ALA A 465 14.37 50.68 -34.25
N PRO A 466 15.05 50.43 -35.39
CA PRO A 466 15.14 49.10 -36.02
C PRO A 466 15.67 47.97 -35.13
N ASP A 467 16.37 48.30 -34.06
CA ASP A 467 16.99 47.39 -33.09
C ASP A 467 16.16 47.20 -31.81
N CYS A 468 15.26 48.12 -31.46
CA CYS A 468 14.36 47.96 -30.33
C CYS A 468 13.27 46.91 -30.62
N PHE A 469 12.80 46.20 -29.60
CA PHE A 469 11.65 45.27 -29.65
C PHE A 469 11.61 44.36 -30.90
N GLN A 470 12.77 43.83 -31.29
CA GLN A 470 12.83 42.88 -32.39
C GLN A 470 12.35 41.50 -31.90
N PRO A 471 11.53 40.78 -32.69
CA PRO A 471 11.19 39.40 -32.42
C PRO A 471 12.44 38.57 -32.14
N ILE A 472 12.47 37.84 -31.02
CA ILE A 472 13.60 36.99 -30.63
C ILE A 472 13.21 35.52 -30.67
N THR A 473 14.21 34.65 -30.82
CA THR A 473 14.02 33.22 -30.53
C THR A 473 14.31 32.97 -29.05
N LEU A 474 13.57 32.05 -28.43
CA LEU A 474 13.77 31.73 -27.02
C LEU A 474 14.52 30.41 -26.87
N ASN A 475 15.47 30.39 -25.95
CA ASN A 475 16.03 29.15 -25.41
C ASN A 475 15.41 28.91 -24.04
N GLN A 476 15.05 27.66 -23.77
CA GLN A 476 14.48 27.21 -22.52
C GLN A 476 15.26 26.02 -21.96
N GLU A 477 15.62 26.09 -20.69
CA GLU A 477 16.15 24.98 -19.91
C GLU A 477 15.29 24.77 -18.66
N TRP A 478 15.02 23.53 -18.32
CA TRP A 478 14.28 23.10 -17.13
C TRP A 478 15.23 22.34 -16.22
N ILE A 479 15.36 22.79 -14.99
CA ILE A 479 16.18 22.16 -13.95
C ILE A 479 15.29 21.91 -12.74
N ALA A 480 15.37 20.74 -12.13
CA ALA A 480 14.65 20.45 -10.89
C ALA A 480 15.61 19.84 -9.84
N GLY A 481 15.27 20.02 -8.57
CA GLY A 481 15.97 19.35 -7.45
C GLY A 481 17.43 19.77 -7.23
N GLY A 482 17.87 20.89 -7.82
CA GLY A 482 19.27 21.32 -7.78
C GLY A 482 20.21 20.54 -8.70
N SER A 483 19.67 19.80 -9.68
CA SER A 483 20.47 19.16 -10.73
C SER A 483 21.37 20.17 -11.45
N ALA A 484 22.63 19.79 -11.72
CA ALA A 484 23.54 20.60 -12.53
C ALA A 484 23.23 20.52 -14.03
N ILE A 485 22.43 19.52 -14.45
CA ILE A 485 22.10 19.26 -15.86
C ILE A 485 20.60 19.53 -16.08
N PRO A 486 20.23 20.33 -17.10
CA PRO A 486 18.84 20.52 -17.48
C PRO A 486 18.15 19.19 -17.80
N LEU A 487 17.00 18.96 -17.17
CA LEU A 487 16.14 17.81 -17.42
C LEU A 487 15.38 17.92 -18.73
N TYR A 488 15.16 19.15 -19.21
CA TYR A 488 14.50 19.42 -20.47
C TYR A 488 15.07 20.69 -21.11
N THR A 489 15.32 20.66 -22.41
CA THR A 489 15.84 21.83 -23.15
C THR A 489 15.17 22.01 -24.50
N VAL A 490 14.79 23.25 -24.79
CA VAL A 490 14.34 23.71 -26.10
C VAL A 490 15.25 24.84 -26.56
N SER A 491 15.78 24.73 -27.78
CA SER A 491 16.60 25.76 -28.38
C SER A 491 15.88 26.45 -29.52
N ALA A 492 16.09 27.77 -29.66
CA ALA A 492 15.63 28.59 -30.77
C ALA A 492 14.11 28.50 -31.06
N LEU A 493 13.28 28.51 -30.01
CA LEU A 493 11.82 28.56 -30.11
C LEU A 493 11.39 29.81 -30.92
N PRO A 494 10.81 29.67 -32.12
CA PRO A 494 10.46 30.81 -32.98
C PRO A 494 9.39 31.71 -32.39
N VAL A 495 9.31 32.97 -32.83
CA VAL A 495 8.13 33.78 -32.53
C VAL A 495 6.89 33.12 -33.10
N ARG A 496 5.76 33.35 -32.45
CA ARG A 496 4.50 32.70 -32.80
C ARG A 496 4.41 31.20 -32.54
N SER A 497 5.31 30.64 -31.73
CA SER A 497 5.30 29.23 -31.32
C SER A 497 5.20 29.07 -29.80
N TYR A 498 5.12 27.84 -29.32
CA TYR A 498 5.17 27.52 -27.90
C TYR A 498 5.85 26.17 -27.69
N THR A 499 6.30 25.93 -26.47
CA THR A 499 6.65 24.59 -26.00
C THR A 499 5.85 24.24 -24.75
N ARG A 500 5.69 22.95 -24.49
CA ARG A 500 4.95 22.44 -23.35
C ARG A 500 5.73 21.33 -22.67
N VAL A 501 5.81 21.40 -21.35
CA VAL A 501 6.38 20.35 -20.49
C VAL A 501 5.26 19.77 -19.65
N VAL A 502 5.28 18.45 -19.47
CA VAL A 502 4.36 17.75 -18.57
C VAL A 502 5.17 16.96 -17.55
N LEU A 503 4.85 17.08 -16.27
CA LEU A 503 5.60 16.43 -15.19
C LEU A 503 4.71 15.68 -14.20
N LEU A 504 5.35 14.75 -13.47
CA LEU A 504 4.81 14.02 -12.33
C LEU A 504 5.70 14.25 -11.10
N THR A 505 5.12 14.61 -9.96
CA THR A 505 5.82 14.83 -8.68
C THR A 505 4.90 14.51 -7.48
N ASP A 506 5.20 14.94 -6.26
CA ASP A 506 4.36 14.70 -5.06
C ASP A 506 3.16 15.67 -4.98
N VAL A 507 2.04 15.25 -4.37
CA VAL A 507 0.77 15.99 -4.31
C VAL A 507 0.82 17.26 -3.43
N VAL A 508 1.62 17.30 -2.35
CA VAL A 508 1.62 18.42 -1.39
C VAL A 508 3.00 18.63 -0.75
N GLY A 509 3.43 19.89 -0.65
CA GLY A 509 4.32 20.34 0.44
C GLY A 509 5.83 20.23 0.22
N THR A 510 6.30 19.53 -0.80
CA THR A 510 7.71 19.62 -1.21
C THR A 510 7.86 20.68 -2.28
N ALA A 511 8.57 21.75 -1.92
CA ALA A 511 9.16 22.68 -2.86
C ALA A 511 10.03 21.92 -3.87
N ALA A 512 9.46 21.45 -4.98
CA ALA A 512 10.27 21.19 -6.15
C ALA A 512 10.79 22.56 -6.58
N SER A 513 12.02 22.89 -6.21
CA SER A 513 12.72 24.05 -6.73
C SER A 513 12.96 23.79 -8.21
N ILE A 514 11.98 24.16 -9.02
CA ILE A 514 12.07 24.08 -10.47
C ILE A 514 12.64 25.42 -10.93
N ALA A 515 13.83 25.36 -11.49
CA ALA A 515 14.53 26.48 -12.08
C ALA A 515 14.39 26.39 -13.61
N ASP A 516 13.57 27.27 -14.17
CA ASP A 516 13.42 27.41 -15.61
C ASP A 516 14.26 28.59 -16.08
N LYS A 517 15.23 28.33 -16.95
CA LYS A 517 15.98 29.41 -17.61
C LYS A 517 15.35 29.67 -18.95
N ILE A 518 14.76 30.85 -19.10
CA ILE A 518 14.26 31.34 -20.38
C ILE A 518 15.04 32.59 -20.71
N GLN A 519 15.60 32.66 -21.91
CA GLN A 519 16.29 33.85 -22.40
C GLN A 519 15.29 35.04 -22.40
N ILE A 520 15.59 36.09 -21.61
CA ILE A 520 14.62 37.11 -21.14
C ILE A 520 13.97 37.93 -22.27
N CYS A 521 12.70 38.31 -22.08
CA CYS A 521 12.02 39.40 -22.80
C CYS A 521 12.00 40.75 -22.05
N GLN A 522 12.80 40.99 -21.00
CA GLN A 522 12.83 42.26 -20.24
C GLN A 522 14.13 42.56 -19.47
N PRO A 523 14.47 43.84 -19.18
CA PRO A 523 15.49 44.22 -18.20
C PRO A 523 14.88 44.32 -16.77
N ALA A 524 15.34 43.42 -15.87
CA ALA A 524 15.32 43.43 -14.40
C ALA A 524 14.19 44.12 -13.58
N SER A 525 13.34 43.34 -12.88
CA SER A 525 13.18 43.29 -11.39
C SER A 525 11.79 42.84 -10.84
N ALA A 526 11.83 41.95 -9.82
CA ALA A 526 10.94 41.70 -8.65
C ALA A 526 9.53 41.01 -8.69
N ALA A 527 9.49 39.83 -8.03
CA ALA A 527 8.49 39.02 -7.23
C ALA A 527 6.93 39.14 -7.31
N ILE A 528 6.21 37.98 -7.37
CA ILE A 528 4.72 37.84 -7.39
C ILE A 528 4.18 36.53 -6.70
N LYS A 529 2.96 36.59 -6.11
CA LYS A 529 1.92 35.52 -5.91
C LYS A 529 0.50 36.14 -6.16
N PRO A 530 -0.64 35.41 -6.31
CA PRO A 530 -0.98 34.20 -7.10
C PRO A 530 -2.33 34.31 -7.92
N VAL A 531 -2.66 33.26 -8.70
CA VAL A 531 -3.99 32.84 -9.28
C VAL A 531 -4.58 33.57 -10.51
N LYS A 532 -4.01 33.30 -11.67
CA LYS A 532 -4.60 32.87 -12.97
C LYS A 532 -3.41 32.83 -13.93
N THR A 533 -3.17 31.71 -14.61
CA THR A 533 -1.82 31.29 -14.99
C THR A 533 -1.33 31.89 -16.30
N GLN A 534 -1.16 33.21 -16.34
CA GLN A 534 -0.33 33.90 -17.30
C GLN A 534 0.72 34.72 -16.55
N ARG A 535 2.00 34.43 -16.78
CA ARG A 535 3.10 35.08 -16.05
C ARG A 535 4.13 35.67 -17.01
N ASP A 536 4.49 36.93 -16.75
CA ASP A 536 5.47 37.68 -17.52
C ASP A 536 6.86 37.52 -16.92
N LEU A 537 7.85 37.32 -17.80
CA LEU A 537 9.21 36.98 -17.40
C LEU A 537 10.03 38.24 -17.13
N THR A 538 10.53 38.38 -15.90
CA THR A 538 11.30 39.56 -15.43
C THR A 538 12.80 39.26 -15.21
N ALA A 539 13.19 37.98 -15.38
CA ALA A 539 14.53 37.44 -15.13
C ALA A 539 14.87 36.28 -16.10
N SER A 540 16.17 36.01 -16.31
CA SER A 540 16.68 34.88 -17.14
C SER A 540 16.60 33.52 -16.48
N THR A 541 16.19 33.50 -15.22
CA THR A 541 16.04 32.29 -14.43
C THR A 541 14.85 32.49 -13.53
N PHE A 542 13.95 31.53 -13.57
CA PHE A 542 12.71 31.54 -12.85
C PHE A 542 12.67 30.34 -11.93
N ASN A 543 12.52 30.58 -10.63
CA ASN A 543 12.46 29.52 -9.65
C ASN A 543 11.02 29.38 -9.13
N HIS A 544 10.35 28.28 -9.48
CA HIS A 544 9.18 27.82 -8.75
C HIS A 544 9.65 27.22 -7.42
N SER A 545 9.38 27.90 -6.31
CA SER A 545 9.67 27.34 -4.98
C SER A 545 8.55 26.43 -4.46
N THR A 546 7.35 26.50 -5.02
CA THR A 546 6.19 25.68 -4.62
C THR A 546 5.17 25.68 -5.74
N ILE A 547 4.93 24.51 -6.34
CA ILE A 547 3.73 24.25 -7.13
C ILE A 547 2.77 23.49 -6.21
N THR A 548 1.54 23.97 -6.11
CA THR A 548 0.51 23.30 -5.30
C THR A 548 -0.29 22.40 -6.22
N PHE A 549 -0.27 21.10 -5.97
CA PHE A 549 -1.04 20.13 -6.73
C PHE A 549 -2.32 19.81 -5.98
N TRP A 550 -3.44 19.74 -6.71
CA TRP A 550 -4.74 19.41 -6.15
C TRP A 550 -5.17 18.07 -6.68
N ARG A 551 -5.43 17.13 -5.78
CA ARG A 551 -5.88 15.80 -6.18
C ARG A 551 -7.16 15.85 -7.01
N GLY A 552 -7.21 15.02 -8.04
CA GLY A 552 -8.31 14.92 -8.98
C GLY A 552 -8.42 16.10 -9.95
N SER A 553 -7.48 17.04 -9.91
CA SER A 553 -7.45 18.23 -10.77
C SER A 553 -6.09 18.33 -11.45
N TYR A 554 -6.09 18.59 -12.75
CA TYR A 554 -4.85 18.86 -13.46
C TYR A 554 -4.30 20.22 -13.02
N GLY A 555 -2.99 20.33 -12.84
CA GLY A 555 -2.33 21.63 -12.75
C GLY A 555 -1.91 22.09 -14.13
N TRP A 556 -2.15 23.36 -14.48
CA TRP A 556 -1.61 23.94 -15.71
C TRP A 556 -1.19 25.39 -15.52
N GLU A 557 -0.06 25.74 -16.13
CA GLU A 557 0.44 27.10 -16.18
C GLU A 557 0.83 27.52 -17.60
N HIS A 558 0.50 28.76 -17.97
CA HIS A 558 0.90 29.36 -19.24
C HIS A 558 1.82 30.55 -18.99
N TYR A 559 2.86 30.66 -19.80
CA TYR A 559 3.87 31.69 -19.75
C TYR A 559 3.96 32.32 -21.13
N SER A 560 3.93 33.65 -21.22
CA SER A 560 4.05 34.36 -22.48
C SER A 560 5.23 35.31 -22.40
N CYS A 561 6.14 35.24 -23.37
CA CYS A 561 7.24 36.19 -23.49
C CYS A 561 6.79 37.37 -24.35
N VAL A 562 6.45 38.50 -23.73
CA VAL A 562 6.03 39.75 -24.41
C VAL A 562 7.01 40.85 -24.00
N PHE A 563 7.34 41.77 -24.91
CA PHE A 563 8.14 42.94 -24.54
C PHE A 563 7.27 43.96 -23.80
N ILE A 564 7.78 44.56 -22.74
CA ILE A 564 7.18 45.74 -22.12
C ILE A 564 7.77 46.95 -22.82
N GLY A 565 6.90 47.69 -23.49
CA GLY A 565 7.25 48.87 -24.26
C GLY A 565 6.97 50.17 -23.51
N ASP A 566 6.42 50.14 -22.31
CA ASP A 566 6.27 51.29 -21.42
C ASP A 566 7.03 51.05 -20.10
N ASP A 567 7.21 52.07 -19.26
CA ASP A 567 7.86 51.92 -17.94
C ASP A 567 6.94 51.17 -16.94
N SER A 568 6.00 50.33 -17.41
CA SER A 568 5.12 49.57 -16.56
C SER A 568 5.90 48.48 -15.83
N ALA A 569 5.40 48.13 -14.64
CA ALA A 569 5.99 47.06 -13.86
C ALA A 569 5.82 45.73 -14.61
N PRO A 570 6.85 44.88 -14.69
CA PRO A 570 6.69 43.57 -15.28
C PRO A 570 5.59 42.72 -14.63
N GLY A 571 4.73 42.14 -15.46
CA GLY A 571 3.52 41.44 -15.01
C GLY A 571 2.30 42.34 -14.77
N ALA A 572 2.37 43.62 -15.18
CA ALA A 572 1.19 44.48 -15.21
C ALA A 572 0.09 43.85 -16.09
N PRO A 573 -1.19 43.85 -15.67
CA PRO A 573 -2.27 43.27 -16.45
C PRO A 573 -2.36 43.87 -17.86
N ASP A 574 -2.65 43.03 -18.85
CA ASP A 574 -2.96 43.48 -20.21
C ASP A 574 -4.02 42.60 -20.91
N ASP A 575 -4.27 42.88 -22.18
CA ASP A 575 -5.30 42.21 -23.00
C ASP A 575 -4.76 41.05 -23.86
N ARG A 576 -3.54 40.56 -23.63
CA ARG A 576 -2.92 39.55 -24.49
C ARG A 576 -3.70 38.24 -24.59
N ALA A 577 -4.43 37.87 -23.54
CA ALA A 577 -5.33 36.70 -23.56
C ALA A 577 -6.44 36.82 -24.63
N ASN A 578 -6.77 38.05 -25.05
CA ASN A 578 -7.78 38.34 -26.07
C ASN A 578 -7.16 38.62 -27.45
N VAL A 579 -5.92 39.13 -27.49
CA VAL A 579 -5.27 39.64 -28.71
C VAL A 579 -4.27 38.65 -29.30
N VAL A 580 -3.54 37.92 -28.45
CA VAL A 580 -2.66 36.84 -28.87
C VAL A 580 -3.53 35.59 -29.01
N ALA A 581 -3.66 35.08 -30.24
CA ALA A 581 -4.49 33.91 -30.49
C ALA A 581 -4.13 32.76 -29.53
N PRO A 582 -5.11 32.03 -28.97
CA PRO A 582 -4.85 30.81 -28.22
C PRO A 582 -4.03 29.87 -29.11
N ARG A 583 -2.75 29.68 -28.79
CA ARG A 583 -1.93 28.70 -29.50
C ARG A 583 -2.22 27.36 -28.88
N THR A 584 -3.25 26.71 -29.40
CA THR A 584 -3.81 25.49 -28.83
C THR A 584 -2.97 24.26 -29.16
N ASP A 585 -2.39 24.14 -30.35
CA ASP A 585 -1.72 22.87 -30.75
C ASP A 585 -1.09 22.83 -32.14
N GLY A 586 -1.18 23.89 -32.95
CA GLY A 586 -0.79 23.83 -34.38
C GLY A 586 0.54 24.48 -34.77
N ALA A 587 1.15 25.31 -33.94
CA ALA A 587 2.38 26.01 -34.28
C ALA A 587 3.59 25.16 -33.88
N ALA A 588 4.30 24.61 -34.87
CA ALA A 588 5.45 23.72 -34.75
C ALA A 588 6.17 23.79 -33.39
N THR A 589 5.88 22.83 -32.51
CA THR A 589 6.70 22.57 -31.32
C THR A 589 8.07 22.14 -31.82
N PRO A 590 9.16 22.89 -31.57
CA PRO A 590 10.49 22.35 -31.78
C PRO A 590 10.60 21.08 -30.93
N THR A 591 11.04 19.96 -31.52
CA THR A 591 11.30 18.76 -30.74
C THR A 591 12.33 19.08 -29.67
N ALA A 592 12.03 18.76 -28.41
CA ALA A 592 12.98 18.94 -27.31
C ALA A 592 14.32 18.27 -27.66
N VAL A 593 15.41 19.00 -27.42
CA VAL A 593 16.77 18.54 -27.79
C VAL A 593 17.32 17.56 -26.74
N GLN A 594 16.78 17.60 -25.52
CA GLN A 594 17.12 16.70 -24.43
C GLN A 594 15.92 16.54 -23.49
N VAL A 595 15.63 15.30 -23.11
CA VAL A 595 14.76 14.94 -21.98
C VAL A 595 15.55 13.92 -21.16
N LEU A 596 16.08 14.31 -20.00
CA LEU A 596 16.84 13.40 -19.13
C LEU A 596 15.91 12.53 -18.32
N PHE A 597 15.39 11.47 -18.93
CA PHE A 597 14.94 10.25 -18.28
C PHE A 597 15.17 9.07 -19.21
#